data_AF-A0A350LW32-F1
#
_entry.id   AF-A0A350LW32-F1
#
_cell.length_a   1.000
_cell.length_b   1.000
_cell.length_c   1.000
_cell.angle_alpha   90.00
_cell.angle_beta   90.00
_cell.angle_gamma   90.00
#
_symmetry.space_group_name_H-M   'P 1'
#
loop_
_entity.id
_entity.type
_entity.pdbx_description
1 polymer ?
#
loop_
_entity_poly.entity_id
_entity_poly.type
_entity_poly.pdbx_seq_one_letter_code
_entity_poly.pdbx_strand_id
1 'polypeptide(L)'
;MEGHLRAGLALYEAGDLDAARTHMGHPIKEKYDAVAAPLAAMDKGALKDRIGAIAEAAETGAPLDEVRAAFEAALAMMEEVRATMSPADQVMGLAALTRVAGEEYTVAVAGGEVSNLHEYQDAWGFLRVVESEAQQMAESEDPAIKAAGLEILDHLKATNAAFGDLQGEGDFEMAPSILMGAAARIELTGFGLG
;
A
#
# COMPACT_ATOMS: atom_id res chain seq x y z
N MET A 1 2.98 -3.70 4.31
CA MET A 1 2.33 -5.02 4.27
C MET A 1 1.19 -5.03 3.26
N GLU A 2 0.09 -4.31 3.50
CA GLU A 2 -1.07 -4.33 2.60
C GLU A 2 -0.78 -3.98 1.15
N GLY A 3 0.04 -2.96 0.87
CA GLY A 3 0.27 -2.58 -0.53
C GLY A 3 1.03 -3.62 -1.34
N HIS A 4 1.96 -4.38 -0.74
CA HIS A 4 2.53 -5.57 -1.39
C HIS A 4 1.43 -6.59 -1.74
N LEU A 5 0.50 -6.83 -0.82
CA LEU A 5 -0.61 -7.76 -1.06
C LEU A 5 -1.56 -7.25 -2.16
N ARG A 6 -1.79 -5.94 -2.25
CA ARG A 6 -2.56 -5.31 -3.35
C ARG A 6 -1.84 -5.45 -4.69
N ALA A 7 -0.53 -5.20 -4.74
CA ALA A 7 0.28 -5.40 -5.94
C ALA A 7 0.25 -6.87 -6.38
N GLY A 8 0.48 -7.78 -5.43
CA GLY A 8 0.40 -9.22 -5.66
C GLY A 8 -0.97 -9.66 -6.19
N LEU A 9 -2.06 -9.21 -5.58
CA LEU A 9 -3.41 -9.58 -6.02
C LEU A 9 -3.71 -9.07 -7.43
N ALA A 10 -3.33 -7.82 -7.74
CA ALA A 10 -3.51 -7.25 -9.08
C ALA A 10 -2.72 -8.04 -10.15
N LEU A 11 -1.51 -8.49 -9.83
CA LEU A 11 -0.69 -9.32 -10.73
C LEU A 11 -1.26 -10.73 -10.88
N TYR A 12 -1.79 -11.29 -9.79
CA TYR A 12 -2.47 -12.58 -9.81
C TYR A 12 -3.69 -12.54 -10.74
N GLU A 13 -4.48 -11.47 -10.66
CA GLU A 13 -5.62 -11.21 -11.54
C GLU A 13 -5.22 -11.03 -13.01
N ALA A 14 -4.06 -10.41 -13.25
CA ALA A 14 -3.49 -10.23 -14.58
C ALA A 14 -2.82 -11.51 -15.15
N GLY A 15 -2.70 -12.57 -14.35
CA GLY A 15 -2.08 -13.85 -14.73
C GLY A 15 -0.55 -13.89 -14.58
N ASP A 16 0.07 -12.84 -14.04
CA ASP A 16 1.50 -12.81 -13.73
C ASP A 16 1.77 -13.43 -12.35
N LEU A 17 1.67 -14.75 -12.30
CA LEU A 17 1.70 -15.50 -11.04
C LEU A 17 3.07 -15.46 -10.34
N ASP A 18 4.17 -15.35 -11.10
CA ASP A 18 5.51 -15.32 -10.53
C ASP A 18 5.78 -13.99 -9.82
N ALA A 19 5.42 -12.86 -10.43
CA ALA A 19 5.47 -11.57 -9.75
C ALA A 19 4.49 -11.52 -8.57
N ALA A 20 3.27 -12.07 -8.73
CA ALA A 20 2.28 -12.12 -7.67
C ALA A 20 2.79 -12.84 -6.40
N ARG A 21 3.40 -14.03 -6.55
CA ARG A 21 3.99 -14.79 -5.44
C ARG A 21 5.09 -14.01 -4.72
N THR A 22 5.91 -13.30 -5.49
CA THR A 22 7.01 -12.48 -4.96
C THR A 22 6.45 -11.43 -4.01
N HIS A 23 5.52 -10.60 -4.49
CA HIS A 23 4.86 -9.55 -3.71
C HIS A 23 4.08 -10.07 -2.51
N MET A 24 3.32 -11.16 -2.68
CA MET A 24 2.55 -11.73 -1.56
C MET A 24 3.46 -12.29 -0.45
N GLY A 25 4.73 -12.60 -0.76
CA GLY A 25 5.73 -13.00 0.22
C GLY A 25 6.44 -11.85 0.95
N HIS A 26 6.51 -10.65 0.35
CA HIS A 26 7.24 -9.49 0.91
C HIS A 26 6.80 -9.12 2.35
N PRO A 27 5.49 -9.06 2.69
CA PRO A 27 5.06 -8.66 4.02
C PRO A 27 5.70 -9.45 5.17
N ILE A 28 5.78 -10.77 5.05
CA ILE A 28 6.39 -11.64 6.07
C ILE A 28 7.91 -11.50 6.06
N LYS A 29 8.53 -11.48 4.87
CA LYS A 29 9.99 -11.47 4.72
C LYS A 29 10.62 -10.16 5.18
N GLU A 30 9.89 -9.04 5.06
CA GLU A 30 10.47 -7.71 5.19
C GLU A 30 9.88 -6.86 6.30
N LYS A 31 8.57 -6.94 6.55
CA LYS A 31 7.86 -5.92 7.35
C LYS A 31 7.23 -6.46 8.62
N TYR A 32 6.77 -7.72 8.67
CA TYR A 32 5.96 -8.23 9.79
C TYR A 32 6.71 -8.22 11.12
N ASP A 33 7.98 -8.59 11.14
CA ASP A 33 8.74 -8.72 12.38
C ASP A 33 8.86 -7.38 13.14
N ALA A 34 8.85 -6.24 12.43
CA ALA A 34 8.87 -4.91 13.03
C ALA A 34 7.59 -4.57 13.82
N VAL A 35 6.47 -5.22 13.50
CA VAL A 35 5.16 -4.97 14.11
C VAL A 35 4.61 -6.16 14.90
N ALA A 36 5.34 -7.28 14.96
CA ALA A 36 4.88 -8.50 15.60
C ALA A 36 4.52 -8.31 17.09
N ALA A 37 5.37 -7.63 17.86
CA ALA A 37 5.15 -7.37 19.27
C ALA A 37 3.94 -6.45 19.54
N PRO A 38 3.79 -5.26 18.91
CA PRO A 38 2.61 -4.44 19.11
C PRO A 38 1.31 -5.10 18.63
N LEU A 39 1.33 -5.85 17.51
CA LEU A 39 0.16 -6.62 17.06
C LEU A 39 -0.26 -7.69 18.07
N ALA A 40 0.71 -8.40 18.67
CA ALA A 40 0.42 -9.36 19.72
C ALA A 40 -0.20 -8.70 20.96
N ALA A 41 0.26 -7.51 21.34
CA ALA A 41 -0.31 -6.75 22.45
C ALA A 41 -1.74 -6.24 22.19
N MET A 42 -2.17 -6.18 20.92
CA MET A 42 -3.53 -5.83 20.50
C MET A 42 -4.42 -7.07 20.25
N ASP A 43 -3.96 -8.28 20.59
CA ASP A 43 -4.61 -9.55 20.23
C ASP A 43 -4.78 -9.76 18.71
N LYS A 44 -3.90 -9.14 17.90
CA LYS A 44 -3.87 -9.22 16.42
C LYS A 44 -2.69 -10.04 15.88
N GLY A 45 -2.05 -10.85 16.72
CA GLY A 45 -0.93 -11.72 16.32
C GLY A 45 -1.29 -12.73 15.22
N ALA A 46 -2.57 -13.08 15.07
CA ALA A 46 -3.08 -13.93 13.99
C ALA A 46 -2.94 -13.32 12.58
N LEU A 47 -2.56 -12.03 12.47
CA LEU A 47 -2.29 -11.41 11.18
C LEU A 47 -1.14 -12.12 10.43
N LYS A 48 -0.14 -12.65 11.15
CA LYS A 48 0.96 -13.41 10.53
C LYS A 48 0.44 -14.57 9.70
N ASP A 49 -0.43 -15.38 10.31
CA ASP A 49 -0.95 -16.60 9.69
C ASP A 49 -1.87 -16.26 8.53
N ARG A 50 -2.64 -15.16 8.63
CA ARG A 50 -3.49 -14.68 7.53
C ARG A 50 -2.67 -14.25 6.32
N ILE A 51 -1.59 -13.49 6.53
CA ILE A 51 -0.67 -13.12 5.46
C ILE A 51 0.03 -14.36 4.89
N GLY A 52 0.43 -15.31 5.75
CA GLY A 52 1.01 -16.58 5.34
C GLY A 52 0.08 -17.40 4.44
N ALA A 53 -1.22 -17.46 4.77
CA ALA A 53 -2.23 -18.14 3.97
C ALA A 53 -2.39 -17.54 2.57
N ILE A 54 -2.26 -16.21 2.42
CA ILE A 54 -2.26 -15.56 1.11
C ILE A 54 -1.05 -16.01 0.28
N ALA A 55 0.14 -15.97 0.88
CA ALA A 55 1.36 -16.39 0.19
C ALA A 55 1.32 -17.87 -0.21
N GLU A 56 0.80 -18.75 0.66
CA GLU A 56 0.61 -20.18 0.36
C GLU A 56 -0.40 -20.41 -0.76
N ALA A 57 -1.54 -19.71 -0.75
CA ALA A 57 -2.54 -19.79 -1.82
C ALA A 57 -1.95 -19.36 -3.17
N ALA A 58 -1.12 -18.31 -3.20
CA ALA A 58 -0.45 -17.87 -4.41
C ALA A 58 0.62 -18.86 -4.89
N GLU A 59 1.42 -19.40 -3.97
CA GLU A 59 2.46 -20.38 -4.28
C GLU A 59 1.87 -21.65 -4.91
N THR A 60 0.77 -22.14 -4.34
CA THR A 60 0.07 -23.35 -4.80
C THR A 60 -0.79 -23.15 -6.04
N GLY A 61 -0.96 -21.91 -6.51
CA GLY A 61 -1.79 -21.62 -7.68
C GLY A 61 -3.29 -21.81 -7.41
N ALA A 62 -3.74 -21.47 -6.19
CA ALA A 62 -5.14 -21.58 -5.80
C ALA A 62 -6.06 -20.74 -6.72
N PRO A 63 -7.35 -21.10 -6.88
CA PRO A 63 -8.30 -20.27 -7.60
C PRO A 63 -8.29 -18.82 -7.10
N LEU A 64 -8.42 -17.85 -8.02
CA LEU A 64 -8.39 -16.42 -7.69
C LEU A 64 -9.37 -16.04 -6.56
N ASP A 65 -10.57 -16.64 -6.53
CA ASP A 65 -11.56 -16.38 -5.47
C ASP A 65 -11.05 -16.79 -4.08
N GLU A 66 -10.23 -17.84 -3.98
CA GLU A 66 -9.61 -18.27 -2.71
C GLU A 66 -8.53 -17.29 -2.27
N VAL A 67 -7.72 -16.80 -3.22
CA VAL A 67 -6.68 -15.78 -2.96
C VAL A 67 -7.33 -14.46 -2.52
N ARG A 68 -8.41 -14.03 -3.18
CA ARG A 68 -9.19 -12.84 -2.81
C ARG A 68 -9.79 -12.98 -1.41
N ALA A 69 -10.39 -14.13 -1.09
CA ALA A 69 -10.97 -14.37 0.23
C ALA A 69 -9.91 -14.32 1.35
N ALA A 70 -8.72 -14.88 1.11
CA ALA A 70 -7.59 -14.78 2.04
C ALA A 70 -7.11 -13.34 2.21
N PHE A 71 -7.02 -12.59 1.10
CA PHE A 71 -6.67 -11.16 1.11
C PHE A 71 -7.67 -10.33 1.93
N GLU A 72 -8.98 -10.48 1.68
CA GLU A 72 -10.04 -9.77 2.42
C GLU A 72 -9.99 -10.09 3.93
N ALA A 73 -9.72 -11.35 4.27
CA ALA A 73 -9.60 -11.78 5.66
C ALA A 73 -8.39 -11.15 6.38
N ALA A 74 -7.30 -10.88 5.68
CA ALA A 74 -6.15 -10.15 6.23
C ALA A 74 -6.41 -8.64 6.26
N LEU A 75 -7.04 -8.09 5.22
CA LEU A 75 -7.43 -6.68 5.13
C LEU A 75 -8.33 -6.28 6.30
N ALA A 76 -9.37 -7.05 6.58
CA ALA A 76 -10.28 -6.78 7.69
C ALA A 76 -9.55 -6.65 9.03
N MET A 77 -8.54 -7.48 9.28
CA MET A 77 -7.73 -7.40 10.51
C MET A 77 -6.79 -6.19 10.51
N MET A 78 -6.23 -5.81 9.36
CA MET A 78 -5.44 -4.58 9.23
C MET A 78 -6.29 -3.32 9.46
N GLU A 79 -7.54 -3.33 8.99
CA GLU A 79 -8.50 -2.26 9.26
C GLU A 79 -8.87 -2.16 10.73
N GLU A 80 -9.11 -3.29 11.39
CA GLU A 80 -9.35 -3.32 12.85
C GLU A 80 -8.17 -2.69 13.63
N VAL A 81 -6.92 -2.89 13.17
CA VAL A 81 -5.75 -2.24 13.77
C VAL A 81 -5.76 -0.74 13.48
N ARG A 82 -5.95 -0.33 12.22
CA ARG A 82 -5.98 1.10 11.84
C ARG A 82 -7.05 1.89 12.58
N ALA A 83 -8.23 1.29 12.77
CA ALA A 83 -9.35 1.91 13.49
C ALA A 83 -9.04 2.24 14.96
N THR A 84 -8.00 1.65 15.55
CA THR A 84 -7.54 2.00 16.91
C THR A 84 -6.64 3.24 16.96
N MET A 85 -6.15 3.70 15.81
CA MET A 85 -5.28 4.87 15.70
C MET A 85 -6.11 6.15 15.58
N SER A 86 -5.56 7.27 16.07
CA SER A 86 -6.20 8.57 15.88
C SER A 86 -6.21 8.97 14.40
N PRO A 87 -7.16 9.82 13.95
CA PRO A 87 -7.14 10.31 12.56
C PRO A 87 -5.82 10.99 12.17
N ALA A 88 -5.20 11.74 13.09
CA ALA A 88 -3.88 12.34 12.86
C ALA A 88 -2.80 11.28 12.66
N ASP A 89 -2.75 10.24 13.50
CA ASP A 89 -1.80 9.13 13.36
C ASP A 89 -2.02 8.33 12.06
N GLN A 90 -3.29 8.15 11.65
CA GLN A 90 -3.61 7.52 10.37
C GLN A 90 -3.02 8.33 9.21
N VAL A 91 -3.24 9.64 9.16
CA VAL A 91 -2.67 10.51 8.10
C VAL A 91 -1.14 10.50 8.13
N MET A 92 -0.52 10.53 9.31
CA MET A 92 0.94 10.41 9.42
C MET A 92 1.45 9.06 8.92
N GLY A 93 0.71 7.98 9.16
CA GLY A 93 0.98 6.66 8.58
C GLY A 93 0.87 6.65 7.06
N LEU A 94 -0.13 7.33 6.49
CA LEU A 94 -0.28 7.48 5.03
C LEU A 94 0.84 8.30 4.41
N ALA A 95 1.29 9.37 5.06
CA ALA A 95 2.46 10.15 4.63
C ALA A 95 3.73 9.29 4.64
N ALA A 96 3.95 8.52 5.72
CA ALA A 96 5.09 7.61 5.82
C ALA A 96 5.05 6.52 4.74
N LEU A 97 3.87 5.92 4.48
CA LEU A 97 3.71 4.92 3.42
C LEU A 97 3.96 5.51 2.02
N THR A 98 3.50 6.73 1.76
CA THR A 98 3.76 7.44 0.50
C THR A 98 5.25 7.74 0.32
N ARG A 99 5.96 8.04 1.42
CA ARG A 99 7.41 8.23 1.40
C ARG A 99 8.15 6.94 1.07
N VAL A 100 7.77 5.82 1.70
CA VAL A 100 8.31 4.48 1.37
C VAL A 100 8.03 4.15 -0.09
N ALA A 101 6.83 4.45 -0.62
CA ALA A 101 6.55 4.29 -2.04
C ALA A 101 7.52 5.09 -2.93
N GLY A 102 7.87 6.32 -2.53
CA GLY A 102 8.90 7.11 -3.22
C GLY A 102 10.30 6.51 -3.13
N GLU A 103 10.64 5.85 -2.02
CA GLU A 103 11.92 5.16 -1.82
C GLU A 103 12.03 3.94 -2.75
N GLU A 104 11.03 3.05 -2.75
CA GLU A 104 10.99 1.89 -3.65
C GLU A 104 10.98 2.36 -5.12
N TYR A 105 10.18 3.39 -5.44
CA TYR A 105 10.14 3.94 -6.79
C TYR A 105 11.50 4.52 -7.24
N THR A 106 12.28 5.08 -6.31
CA THR A 106 13.65 5.54 -6.61
C THR A 106 14.55 4.40 -7.06
N VAL A 107 14.43 3.23 -6.43
CA VAL A 107 15.13 2.02 -6.84
C VAL A 107 14.56 1.52 -8.17
N ALA A 108 13.24 1.56 -8.33
CA ALA A 108 12.54 1.08 -9.50
C ALA A 108 13.01 1.75 -10.80
N VAL A 109 13.14 3.09 -10.80
CA VAL A 109 13.43 3.87 -12.01
C VAL A 109 14.90 4.32 -12.14
N ALA A 110 15.81 3.65 -11.44
CA ALA A 110 17.23 4.01 -11.47
C ALA A 110 17.78 4.01 -12.90
N GLY A 111 18.51 5.06 -13.27
CA GLY A 111 19.07 5.21 -14.62
C GLY A 111 18.09 5.76 -15.67
N GLY A 112 16.85 6.12 -15.29
CA GLY A 112 15.85 6.64 -16.23
C GLY A 112 15.16 5.55 -17.05
N GLU A 113 15.15 4.32 -16.53
CA GLU A 113 14.42 3.16 -17.04
C GLU A 113 13.80 2.41 -15.85
N VAL A 114 12.79 1.57 -16.07
CA VAL A 114 12.26 0.65 -15.05
C VAL A 114 13.25 -0.49 -14.82
N SER A 115 14.33 -0.21 -14.09
CA SER A 115 15.41 -1.14 -13.79
C SER A 115 15.02 -2.21 -12.75
N ASN A 116 14.00 -1.95 -11.93
CA ASN A 116 13.45 -2.92 -10.99
C ASN A 116 11.91 -2.85 -10.98
N LEU A 117 11.30 -3.78 -11.73
CA LEU A 117 9.85 -3.85 -11.88
C LEU A 117 9.12 -4.22 -10.58
N HIS A 118 9.74 -5.02 -9.70
CA HIS A 118 9.10 -5.36 -8.42
C HIS A 118 8.95 -4.10 -7.54
N GLU A 119 9.99 -3.27 -7.43
CA GLU A 119 9.90 -2.05 -6.63
C GLU A 119 8.93 -1.02 -7.24
N TYR A 120 8.80 -1.01 -8.57
CA TYR A 120 7.77 -0.22 -9.27
C TYR A 120 6.37 -0.68 -8.86
N GLN A 121 6.12 -1.99 -8.86
CA GLN A 121 4.83 -2.59 -8.51
C GLN A 121 4.50 -2.42 -7.02
N ASP A 122 5.50 -2.49 -6.14
CA ASP A 122 5.34 -2.24 -4.71
C ASP A 122 4.99 -0.78 -4.42
N ALA A 123 5.71 0.16 -5.05
CA ALA A 123 5.36 1.59 -4.97
C ALA A 123 3.92 1.85 -5.44
N TRP A 124 3.50 1.22 -6.55
CA TRP A 124 2.12 1.29 -7.03
C TRP A 124 1.14 0.76 -5.99
N GLY A 125 1.40 -0.43 -5.42
CA GLY A 125 0.55 -1.07 -4.42
C GLY A 125 0.42 -0.25 -3.14
N PHE A 126 1.50 0.40 -2.68
CA PHE A 126 1.47 1.30 -1.53
C PHE A 126 0.58 2.51 -1.78
N LEU A 127 0.63 3.14 -2.96
CA LEU A 127 -0.25 4.26 -3.28
C LEU A 127 -1.73 3.85 -3.36
N ARG A 128 -2.04 2.61 -3.78
CA ARG A 128 -3.42 2.09 -3.74
C ARG A 128 -3.96 1.96 -2.32
N VAL A 129 -3.10 1.65 -1.34
CA VAL A 129 -3.50 1.70 0.08
C VAL A 129 -3.82 3.14 0.47
N VAL A 130 -2.92 4.08 0.17
CA VAL A 130 -3.11 5.49 0.54
C VAL A 130 -4.39 6.06 -0.07
N GLU A 131 -4.67 5.73 -1.32
CA GLU A 131 -5.90 6.11 -2.01
C GLU A 131 -7.15 5.51 -1.35
N SER A 132 -7.13 4.22 -1.05
CA SER A 132 -8.24 3.51 -0.37
C SER A 132 -8.55 4.13 1.00
N GLU A 133 -7.54 4.37 1.82
CA GLU A 133 -7.73 4.97 3.14
C GLU A 133 -8.23 6.42 3.06
N ALA A 134 -7.70 7.20 2.12
CA ALA A 134 -8.14 8.57 1.90
C ALA A 134 -9.59 8.64 1.39
N GLN A 135 -10.04 7.67 0.59
CA GLN A 135 -11.45 7.53 0.19
C GLN A 135 -12.34 7.27 1.41
N GLN A 136 -11.97 6.33 2.28
CA GLN A 136 -12.72 6.06 3.52
C GLN A 136 -12.80 7.32 4.40
N MET A 137 -11.70 8.05 4.55
CA MET A 137 -11.69 9.32 5.29
C MET A 137 -12.62 10.37 4.64
N ALA A 138 -12.63 10.49 3.32
CA ALA A 138 -13.48 11.44 2.58
C ALA A 138 -14.99 11.14 2.72
N GLU A 139 -15.35 9.92 3.14
CA GLU A 139 -16.72 9.50 3.44
C GLU A 139 -17.09 9.69 4.92
N SER A 140 -16.17 10.15 5.76
CA SER A 140 -16.43 10.40 7.19
C SER A 140 -17.51 11.47 7.40
N GLU A 141 -18.31 11.26 8.45
CA GLU A 141 -19.28 12.25 8.95
C GLU A 141 -18.59 13.39 9.72
N ASP A 142 -17.35 13.18 10.18
CA ASP A 142 -16.54 14.24 10.79
C ASP A 142 -16.00 15.17 9.68
N PRO A 143 -16.35 16.48 9.69
CA PRO A 143 -15.94 17.40 8.64
C PRO A 143 -14.42 17.57 8.49
N ALA A 144 -13.66 17.46 9.59
CA ALA A 144 -12.20 17.60 9.55
C ALA A 144 -11.54 16.36 8.94
N ILE A 145 -11.99 15.17 9.33
CA ILE A 145 -11.51 13.91 8.73
C ILE A 145 -11.86 13.86 7.24
N LYS A 146 -13.08 14.26 6.90
CA LYS A 146 -13.55 14.35 5.52
C LYS A 146 -12.70 15.30 4.67
N ALA A 147 -12.42 16.49 5.20
CA ALA A 147 -11.57 17.46 4.51
C ALA A 147 -10.16 16.89 4.29
N ALA A 148 -9.56 16.27 5.30
CA ALA A 148 -8.25 15.63 5.18
C ALA A 148 -8.24 14.53 4.11
N GLY A 149 -9.23 13.64 4.08
CA GLY A 149 -9.35 12.61 3.05
C GLY A 149 -9.41 13.20 1.63
N LEU A 150 -10.21 14.25 1.43
CA LEU A 150 -10.31 14.95 0.14
C LEU A 150 -9.00 15.64 -0.27
N GLU A 151 -8.29 16.26 0.67
CA GLU A 151 -6.97 16.86 0.42
C GLU A 151 -5.93 15.82 0.02
N ILE A 152 -5.87 14.69 0.73
CA ILE A 152 -4.95 13.58 0.41
C ILE A 152 -5.23 13.06 -0.99
N LEU A 153 -6.50 12.83 -1.35
CA LEU A 153 -6.89 12.41 -2.70
C LEU A 153 -6.44 13.42 -3.77
N ASP A 154 -6.53 14.73 -3.48
CA ASP A 154 -6.02 15.75 -4.39
C ASP A 154 -4.49 15.69 -4.54
N HIS A 155 -3.76 15.49 -3.43
CA HIS A 155 -2.31 15.34 -3.45
C HIS A 155 -1.82 14.11 -4.22
N LEU A 156 -2.61 13.02 -4.21
CA LEU A 156 -2.32 11.81 -4.97
C LEU A 156 -2.52 11.97 -6.47
N LYS A 157 -3.35 12.90 -6.96
CA LYS A 157 -3.56 13.07 -8.43
C LYS A 157 -2.26 13.30 -9.18
N ALA A 158 -1.29 13.99 -8.56
CA ALA A 158 0.01 14.24 -9.15
C ALA A 158 0.84 12.96 -9.33
N THR A 159 0.63 11.93 -8.50
CA THR A 159 1.39 10.68 -8.59
C THR A 159 1.01 9.84 -9.80
N ASN A 160 -0.16 10.07 -10.41
CA ASN A 160 -0.57 9.39 -11.64
C ASN A 160 0.42 9.59 -12.79
N ALA A 161 1.10 10.73 -12.85
CA ALA A 161 2.12 10.98 -13.86
C ALA A 161 3.35 10.08 -13.71
N ALA A 162 3.57 9.47 -12.54
CA ALA A 162 4.72 8.62 -12.28
C ALA A 162 4.50 7.14 -12.66
N PHE A 163 3.31 6.75 -13.10
CA PHE A 163 3.02 5.34 -13.41
C PHE A 163 2.44 5.19 -14.82
N GLY A 164 3.00 4.24 -15.56
CA GLY A 164 2.35 3.61 -16.71
C GLY A 164 1.43 2.49 -16.26
N ASP A 165 1.43 1.37 -16.97
CA ASP A 165 0.74 0.16 -16.51
C ASP A 165 1.51 -0.59 -15.40
N LEU A 166 0.94 -1.70 -14.91
CA LEU A 166 1.52 -2.49 -13.82
C LEU A 166 2.80 -3.26 -14.23
N GLN A 167 3.08 -3.35 -15.53
CA GLN A 167 4.29 -3.93 -16.09
C GLN A 167 5.35 -2.87 -16.39
N GLY A 168 5.09 -1.60 -16.01
CA GLY A 168 6.02 -0.49 -16.23
C GLY A 168 6.05 -0.01 -17.68
N GLU A 169 5.04 -0.33 -18.47
CA GLU A 169 4.91 0.07 -19.87
C GLU A 169 4.07 1.35 -20.03
N GLY A 170 4.29 2.08 -21.12
CA GLY A 170 3.59 3.33 -21.45
C GLY A 170 4.40 4.60 -21.15
N ASP A 171 3.78 5.76 -21.40
CA ASP A 171 4.41 7.07 -21.21
C ASP A 171 4.15 7.59 -19.79
N PHE A 172 5.21 7.73 -18.98
CA PHE A 172 5.14 8.29 -17.64
C PHE A 172 6.46 8.95 -17.22
N GLU A 173 6.39 9.77 -16.18
CA GLU A 173 7.51 10.51 -15.62
C GLU A 173 8.25 9.68 -14.57
N MET A 174 9.46 9.23 -14.90
CA MET A 174 10.36 8.53 -13.98
C MET A 174 11.03 9.49 -12.99
N ALA A 175 10.22 10.17 -12.20
CA ALA A 175 10.64 11.21 -11.27
C ALA A 175 10.19 10.88 -9.83
N PRO A 176 11.03 10.22 -9.02
CA PRO A 176 10.68 9.85 -7.64
C PRO A 176 10.26 11.03 -6.77
N SER A 177 10.73 12.24 -7.10
CA SER A 177 10.32 13.48 -6.45
C SER A 177 8.81 13.76 -6.48
N ILE A 178 8.06 13.18 -7.44
CA ILE A 178 6.60 13.30 -7.52
C ILE A 178 5.97 12.66 -6.27
N LEU A 179 6.39 11.43 -5.92
CA LEU A 179 5.90 10.70 -4.76
C LEU A 179 6.39 11.34 -3.46
N MET A 180 7.65 11.77 -3.40
CA MET A 180 8.19 12.48 -2.23
C MET A 180 7.44 13.79 -1.97
N GLY A 181 7.09 14.53 -3.03
CA GLY A 181 6.29 15.74 -2.92
C GLY A 181 4.87 15.46 -2.44
N ALA A 182 4.24 14.36 -2.88
CA ALA A 182 2.94 13.94 -2.37
C ALA A 182 3.01 13.57 -0.88
N ALA A 183 4.02 12.79 -0.47
CA ALA A 183 4.24 12.43 0.94
C ALA A 183 4.36 13.67 1.84
N ALA A 184 5.14 14.66 1.43
CA ALA A 184 5.31 15.91 2.18
C ALA A 184 4.00 16.71 2.30
N ARG A 185 3.15 16.71 1.27
CA ARG A 185 1.84 17.39 1.32
C ARG A 185 0.86 16.66 2.24
N ILE A 186 0.82 15.33 2.19
CA ILE A 186 -0.01 14.50 3.10
C ILE A 186 0.41 14.72 4.55
N GLU A 187 1.71 14.84 4.82
CA GLU A 187 2.23 15.16 6.16
C GLU A 187 1.73 16.53 6.66
N LEU A 188 1.66 17.54 5.79
CA LEU A 188 1.08 18.85 6.12
C LEU A 188 -0.43 18.76 6.42
N THR A 189 -1.19 17.95 5.68
CA THR A 189 -2.61 17.66 6.01
C THR A 189 -2.74 17.06 7.41
N GLY A 190 -1.84 16.16 7.78
CA GLY A 190 -1.83 15.53 9.12
C GLY A 190 -1.67 16.53 10.26
N PHE A 191 -0.81 17.55 10.11
CA PHE A 191 -0.66 18.61 11.11
C PHE A 191 -1.91 19.48 11.29
N GLY A 192 -2.83 19.49 10.31
CA GLY A 192 -4.11 20.17 10.42
C GLY A 192 -5.15 19.44 11.28
N LEU A 193 -4.90 18.17 11.65
CA LEU A 193 -5.78 17.33 12.46
C LEU A 193 -5.36 17.25 13.95
N GLY A 194 -4.20 17.79 14.30
CA GLY A 194 -3.61 17.74 15.65
C GLY A 194 -3.97 18.89 16.57
#